data_AF-A0A812TG53-F1
#
_entry.id   AF-A0A812TG53-F1
#
_cell.length_a   1.000
_cell.length_b   1.000
_cell.length_c   1.000
_cell.angle_alpha   90.00
_cell.angle_beta   90.00
_cell.angle_gamma   90.00
#
_symmetry.space_group_name_H-M   'P 1'
#
loop_
_entity.id
_entity.type
_entity.pdbx_description
1 polymer ?
#
loop_
_entity_poly.entity_id
_entity_poly.type
_entity_poly.pdbx_seq_one_letter_code
_entity_poly.pdbx_strand_id
1 'polypeptide(L)'
;MAVPFPPLAELTGPRTLIPKLLNFMKEYHMRTGESKDDHGLQQLLRDIAEGGKNSGALGDILLPEDVVQDAIKAFEEWKKLGRTGMPCSYYSHTHKSYVQAFVGEKHGEDRDYTLELKRTPERTEPSVMQADPRQIKPRPDVGWYVPPLPFGESEPASASQQPVYRVVGDFDGTVHGSEYLVFKKGDMLLRFEVEDGEGWDFGKVVKRGPGSADRGPEQGWYPPSFA
;
A
#
# COMPACT_ATOMS: atom_id res chain seq x y z
N MET A 1 -2.19 10.72 31.66
CA MET A 1 -0.71 10.82 31.70
C MET A 1 -0.19 9.80 30.70
N ALA A 2 0.34 10.26 29.57
CA ALA A 2 0.89 9.38 28.55
C ALA A 2 2.28 8.92 28.97
N VAL A 3 2.55 7.63 28.85
CA VAL A 3 3.86 7.04 29.13
C VAL A 3 4.78 7.42 27.97
N PRO A 4 5.97 8.01 28.21
CA PRO A 4 6.91 8.29 27.14
C PRO A 4 7.40 6.96 26.55
N PHE A 5 7.12 6.73 25.27
CA PHE A 5 7.68 5.60 24.55
C PHE A 5 9.10 5.95 24.07
N PRO A 6 10.02 4.98 24.08
CA PRO A 6 11.43 5.26 23.80
C PRO A 6 11.75 5.43 22.30
N PRO A 7 12.86 6.13 21.97
CA PRO A 7 13.33 6.32 20.59
C PRO A 7 13.68 5.00 19.90
N LEU A 8 13.73 4.98 18.56
CA LEU A 8 14.16 3.83 17.72
C LEU A 8 15.52 3.22 18.15
N ALA A 9 16.34 4.01 18.85
CA ALA A 9 17.57 3.62 19.52
C ALA A 9 17.37 2.65 20.71
N GLU A 10 16.15 2.27 21.10
CA GLU A 10 15.89 1.26 22.13
C GLU A 10 15.39 -0.09 21.57
N LEU A 11 15.23 -0.20 20.25
CA LEU A 11 14.94 -1.48 19.56
C LEU A 11 16.22 -2.12 18.99
N THR A 12 17.34 -1.93 19.69
CA THR A 12 18.74 -2.12 19.23
C THR A 12 19.25 -3.55 19.32
N GLY A 13 18.66 -4.43 18.53
CA GLY A 13 19.34 -5.66 18.14
C GLY A 13 19.83 -5.53 16.70
N PRO A 14 21.07 -5.94 16.35
CA PRO A 14 21.48 -6.10 14.95
C PRO A 14 20.45 -6.92 14.14
N ARG A 15 19.84 -7.92 14.80
CA ARG A 15 18.80 -8.80 14.24
C ARG A 15 17.48 -8.10 13.90
N THR A 16 17.15 -6.98 14.54
CA THR A 16 15.91 -6.22 14.26
C THR A 16 16.13 -5.13 13.21
N LEU A 17 17.38 -4.70 13.01
CA LEU A 17 17.74 -3.68 12.02
C LEU A 17 17.82 -4.25 10.60
N ILE A 18 18.40 -5.45 10.41
CA ILE A 18 18.55 -6.06 9.08
C ILE A 18 17.21 -6.17 8.33
N PRO A 19 16.11 -6.71 8.92
CA PRO A 19 14.83 -6.78 8.22
C PRO A 19 14.27 -5.40 7.84
N LYS A 20 14.46 -4.39 8.69
CA LYS A 20 13.99 -3.02 8.43
C LYS A 20 14.76 -2.36 7.28
N LEU A 21 16.09 -2.51 7.27
CA LEU A 21 16.93 -2.01 6.18
C LEU A 21 16.61 -2.72 4.87
N LEU A 22 16.46 -4.04 4.90
CA LEU A 22 16.04 -4.81 3.75
C LEU A 22 14.70 -4.30 3.19
N ASN A 23 13.73 -4.05 4.06
CA ASN A 23 12.41 -3.55 3.70
C ASN A 23 12.47 -2.14 3.09
N PHE A 24 13.28 -1.25 3.67
CA PHE A 24 13.58 0.07 3.11
C PHE A 24 14.20 -0.03 1.71
N MET A 25 15.21 -0.90 1.54
CA MET A 25 15.88 -1.08 0.25
C MET A 25 14.93 -1.56 -0.83
N LYS A 26 14.06 -2.51 -0.49
CA LYS A 26 13.05 -3.00 -1.43
C LYS A 26 12.05 -1.91 -1.80
N GLU A 27 11.57 -1.10 -0.86
CA GLU A 27 10.68 0.02 -1.15
C GLU A 27 11.36 1.08 -2.03
N TYR A 28 12.62 1.42 -1.76
CA TYR A 28 13.41 2.35 -2.57
C TYR A 28 13.55 1.85 -4.01
N HIS A 29 14.01 0.60 -4.19
CA HIS A 29 14.16 -0.02 -5.51
C HIS A 29 12.85 -0.02 -6.32
N MET A 30 11.72 -0.23 -5.65
CA MET A 30 10.40 -0.23 -6.27
C MET A 30 9.96 1.17 -6.71
N ARG A 31 10.32 2.22 -5.96
CA ARG A 31 9.99 3.61 -6.29
C ARG A 31 10.84 4.17 -7.42
N THR A 32 12.13 3.83 -7.47
CA THR A 32 13.06 4.37 -8.48
C THR A 32 13.00 3.65 -9.82
N GLY A 33 12.31 2.51 -9.88
CA GLY A 33 12.30 1.63 -11.05
C GLY A 33 13.59 0.81 -11.18
N GLU A 34 13.48 -0.33 -11.87
CA GLU A 34 14.41 -1.46 -11.81
C GLU A 34 15.87 -1.22 -12.24
N SER A 35 16.23 -0.05 -12.80
CA SER A 35 17.37 0.02 -13.73
C SER A 35 18.50 1.00 -13.39
N LYS A 36 18.40 1.93 -12.44
CA LYS A 36 19.42 3.00 -12.40
C LYS A 36 20.13 3.31 -11.08
N ASP A 37 19.64 2.86 -9.93
CA ASP A 37 20.15 3.41 -8.65
C ASP A 37 20.48 2.39 -7.56
N ASP A 38 20.68 1.11 -7.88
CA ASP A 38 21.13 0.13 -6.88
C ASP A 38 22.48 0.54 -6.26
N HIS A 39 23.39 1.09 -7.07
CA HIS A 39 24.65 1.65 -6.58
C HIS A 39 24.44 2.89 -5.70
N GLY A 40 23.51 3.77 -6.06
CA GLY A 40 23.17 4.96 -5.25
C GLY A 40 22.60 4.57 -3.88
N LEU A 41 21.72 3.56 -3.84
CA LEU A 41 21.16 3.03 -2.60
C LEU A 41 22.21 2.37 -1.71
N GLN A 42 23.09 1.54 -2.29
CA GLN A 42 24.18 0.92 -1.54
C GLN A 42 25.17 1.96 -1.00
N GLN A 43 25.48 3.00 -1.79
CA GLN A 43 26.33 4.10 -1.36
C GLN A 43 25.68 4.91 -0.25
N LEU A 44 24.38 5.22 -0.36
CA LEU A 44 23.62 5.91 0.68
C LEU A 44 23.69 5.17 2.03
N LEU A 45 23.53 3.84 2.02
CA LEU A 45 23.61 3.05 3.25
C LEU A 45 25.01 3.02 3.86
N ARG A 46 26.06 2.98 3.03
CA ARG A 46 27.46 3.08 3.49
C ARG A 46 27.76 4.47 4.06
N ASP A 47 27.32 5.53 3.40
CA ASP A 47 27.49 6.91 3.87
C ASP A 47 26.82 7.11 5.24
N ILE A 48 25.66 6.47 5.48
CA ILE A 48 25.00 6.47 6.80
C ILE A 48 25.80 5.69 7.84
N ALA A 49 26.37 4.53 7.48
CA ALA A 49 27.22 3.75 8.38
C ALA A 49 28.50 4.51 8.79
N GLU A 50 29.05 5.32 7.89
CA GLU A 50 30.22 6.17 8.14
C GLU A 50 29.90 7.45 8.95
N GLY A 51 28.63 7.67 9.31
CA GLY A 51 28.19 8.85 10.07
C GLY A 51 28.01 10.11 9.22
N GLY A 52 27.74 9.95 7.92
CA GLY A 52 27.42 11.04 7.01
C GLY A 52 26.15 11.81 7.44
N LYS A 53 26.23 13.14 7.47
CA LYS A 53 25.19 14.07 7.95
C LYS A 53 23.91 14.17 7.09
N ASN A 54 23.68 13.27 6.14
CA ASN A 54 22.61 13.42 5.12
C ASN A 54 21.49 12.37 5.24
N SER A 55 21.12 11.96 6.43
CA SER A 55 20.12 10.91 6.65
C SER A 55 18.69 11.45 6.74
N GLY A 56 18.24 12.21 5.73
CA GLY A 56 16.90 12.80 5.69
C GLY A 56 15.74 11.81 5.92
N ALA A 57 15.90 10.53 5.56
CA ALA A 57 14.87 9.50 5.73
C ALA A 57 15.11 8.52 6.90
N LEU A 58 16.33 8.41 7.41
CA LEU A 58 16.71 7.42 8.43
C LEU A 58 17.09 8.08 9.78
N GLY A 59 17.19 9.41 9.86
CA GLY A 59 17.54 10.14 11.08
C GLY A 59 18.99 9.92 11.51
N ASP A 60 19.35 10.33 12.74
CA ASP A 60 20.69 10.19 13.33
C ASP A 60 21.00 8.74 13.79
N ILE A 61 20.58 7.74 13.00
CA ILE A 61 20.84 6.34 13.32
C ILE A 61 22.24 5.98 12.81
N LEU A 62 23.15 5.68 13.73
CA LEU A 62 24.41 5.02 13.42
C LEU A 62 24.13 3.54 13.13
N LEU A 63 24.35 3.13 11.89
CA LEU A 63 24.21 1.74 11.47
C LEU A 63 25.59 1.05 11.52
N PRO A 64 25.74 -0.07 12.24
CA PRO A 64 26.95 -0.87 12.17
C PRO A 64 27.21 -1.37 10.74
N GLU A 65 28.46 -1.34 10.29
CA GLU A 65 28.84 -1.75 8.92
C GLU A 65 28.46 -3.20 8.63
N ASP A 66 28.60 -4.11 9.60
CA ASP A 66 28.20 -5.51 9.48
C ASP A 66 26.69 -5.66 9.20
N VAL A 67 25.86 -4.87 9.89
CA VAL A 67 24.41 -4.84 9.67
C VAL A 67 24.05 -4.34 8.27
N VAL A 68 24.76 -3.33 7.76
CA VAL A 68 24.55 -2.81 6.40
C VAL A 68 24.96 -3.84 5.35
N GLN A 69 26.12 -4.48 5.51
CA GLN A 69 26.58 -5.54 4.61
C GLN A 69 25.60 -6.73 4.57
N ASP A 70 25.10 -7.15 5.74
CA ASP A 70 24.11 -8.23 5.81
C ASP A 70 22.79 -7.85 5.14
N ALA A 71 22.32 -6.60 5.31
CA ALA A 71 21.12 -6.10 4.64
C ALA A 71 21.29 -6.05 3.11
N ILE A 72 22.45 -5.59 2.63
CA ILE A 72 22.79 -5.57 1.19
C ILE A 72 22.80 -7.00 0.64
N LYS A 73 23.45 -7.94 1.34
CA LYS A 73 23.47 -9.34 0.93
C LYS A 73 22.06 -9.94 0.85
N ALA A 74 21.23 -9.70 1.86
CA ALA A 74 19.85 -10.16 1.87
C ALA A 74 19.01 -9.55 0.73
N PHE A 75 19.27 -8.29 0.37
CA PHE A 75 18.62 -7.63 -0.75
C PHE A 75 19.02 -8.22 -2.11
N GLU A 76 20.31 -8.52 -2.31
CA GLU A 76 20.80 -9.19 -3.52
C GLU A 76 20.22 -10.61 -3.66
N GLU A 77 20.13 -11.35 -2.56
CA GLU A 77 19.48 -12.66 -2.53
C GLU A 77 17.99 -12.57 -2.89
N TRP A 78 17.27 -11.60 -2.31
CA TRP A 78 15.87 -11.34 -2.64
C TRP A 78 15.67 -11.04 -4.14
N LYS A 79 16.55 -10.25 -4.76
CA LYS A 79 16.53 -10.02 -6.22
C LYS A 79 16.72 -11.32 -7.01
N LYS A 80 17.69 -12.15 -6.62
CA LYS A 80 17.98 -13.44 -7.28
C LYS A 80 16.81 -14.42 -7.19
N LEU A 81 16.08 -14.42 -6.07
CA LEU A 81 14.90 -15.25 -5.85
C LEU A 81 13.65 -14.77 -6.63
N GLY A 82 13.77 -13.76 -7.49
CA GLY A 82 12.65 -13.23 -8.24
C GLY A 82 11.75 -12.30 -7.41
N ARG A 83 12.30 -11.69 -6.36
CA ARG A 83 11.62 -10.69 -5.52
C ARG A 83 10.40 -11.24 -4.77
N THR A 84 10.57 -12.41 -4.15
CA THR A 84 9.53 -13.04 -3.34
C THR A 84 8.96 -12.09 -2.28
N GLY A 85 7.65 -12.17 -2.05
CA GLY A 85 6.87 -11.32 -1.16
C GLY A 85 6.50 -9.95 -1.71
N MET A 86 6.90 -9.58 -2.93
CA MET A 86 6.64 -8.25 -3.52
C MET A 86 5.18 -8.07 -3.95
N PRO A 87 4.46 -6.98 -3.59
CA PRO A 87 3.14 -6.68 -4.07
C PRO A 87 3.27 -6.30 -5.54
N CYS A 88 2.38 -6.88 -6.30
CA CYS A 88 2.34 -6.71 -7.72
C CYS A 88 0.91 -6.63 -8.21
N SER A 89 0.76 -6.03 -9.38
CA SER A 89 -0.44 -6.11 -10.18
C SER A 89 -0.16 -6.99 -11.38
N TYR A 90 -1.06 -7.94 -11.62
CA TYR A 90 -1.02 -8.84 -12.76
C TYR A 90 -2.29 -8.68 -13.59
N TYR A 91 -2.16 -8.61 -14.91
CA TYR A 91 -3.33 -8.52 -15.80
C TYR A 91 -3.89 -9.92 -16.07
N SER A 92 -5.05 -10.23 -15.48
CA SER A 92 -5.73 -11.51 -15.72
C SER A 92 -6.48 -11.47 -17.04
N HIS A 93 -6.08 -12.31 -18.00
CA HIS A 93 -6.80 -12.47 -19.26
C HIS A 93 -8.20 -13.07 -19.07
N THR A 94 -8.39 -13.91 -18.05
CA THR A 94 -9.67 -14.53 -17.72
C THR A 94 -10.68 -13.49 -17.24
N HIS A 95 -10.26 -12.59 -16.35
CA HIS A 95 -11.13 -11.56 -15.77
C HIS A 95 -11.09 -10.22 -16.52
N LYS A 96 -10.14 -10.05 -17.46
CA LYS A 96 -9.87 -8.79 -18.17
C LYS A 96 -9.63 -7.60 -17.22
N SER A 97 -9.01 -7.86 -16.08
CA SER A 97 -8.76 -6.87 -15.03
C SER A 97 -7.38 -7.08 -14.38
N TYR A 98 -6.89 -6.04 -13.70
CA TYR A 98 -5.67 -6.13 -12.90
C TYR A 98 -5.99 -6.74 -11.53
N VAL A 99 -5.37 -7.88 -11.24
CA VAL A 99 -5.48 -8.55 -9.95
C VAL A 99 -4.29 -8.12 -9.08
N GLN A 100 -4.60 -7.74 -7.84
CA GLN A 100 -3.60 -7.45 -6.82
C GLN A 100 -3.13 -8.76 -6.18
N ALA A 101 -1.81 -8.95 -6.12
CA ALA A 101 -1.21 -10.17 -5.59
C ALA A 101 0.18 -9.88 -5.00
N PHE A 102 0.80 -10.92 -4.46
CA PHE A 102 2.19 -10.94 -4.00
C PHE A 102 2.97 -11.97 -4.80
N VAL A 103 4.22 -11.66 -5.15
CA VAL A 103 5.12 -12.61 -5.81
C VAL A 103 5.47 -13.74 -4.86
N GLY A 104 5.12 -14.97 -5.23
CA GLY A 104 5.44 -16.21 -4.53
C GLY A 104 6.78 -16.79 -4.98
N GLU A 105 6.90 -18.12 -4.99
CA GLU A 105 8.15 -18.78 -5.37
C GLU A 105 8.34 -18.81 -6.89
N LYS A 106 9.61 -18.82 -7.32
CA LYS A 106 10.03 -18.96 -8.71
C LYS A 106 10.01 -20.43 -9.12
N HIS A 107 9.36 -20.75 -10.23
CA HIS A 107 9.34 -22.09 -10.82
C HIS A 107 10.02 -22.09 -12.18
N GLY A 108 10.90 -23.07 -12.42
CA GLY A 108 11.65 -23.20 -13.67
C GLY A 108 13.02 -22.50 -13.66
N GLU A 109 13.78 -22.71 -14.73
CA GLU A 109 15.16 -22.25 -14.87
C GLU A 109 15.31 -21.16 -15.93
N ASP A 110 16.30 -20.28 -15.72
CA ASP A 110 16.77 -19.25 -16.65
C ASP A 110 15.71 -18.35 -17.29
N ARG A 111 15.28 -18.68 -18.51
CA ARG A 111 14.51 -17.79 -19.41
C ARG A 111 13.01 -18.06 -19.42
N ASP A 112 12.59 -19.27 -19.05
CA ASP A 112 11.20 -19.72 -19.12
C ASP A 112 10.63 -19.98 -17.72
N TYR A 113 11.07 -19.18 -16.75
CA TYR A 113 10.55 -19.28 -15.39
C TYR A 113 9.19 -18.60 -15.26
N THR A 114 8.34 -19.18 -14.43
CA THR A 114 7.10 -18.56 -13.97
C THR A 114 7.25 -18.12 -12.52
N LEU A 115 6.47 -17.11 -12.14
CA LEU A 115 6.36 -16.67 -10.76
C LEU A 115 4.98 -17.05 -10.24
N GLU A 116 4.95 -17.65 -9.06
CA GLU A 116 3.69 -17.81 -8.34
C GLU A 116 3.17 -16.45 -7.92
N LEU A 117 1.85 -16.32 -7.88
CA LEU A 117 1.15 -15.18 -7.34
C LEU A 117 0.31 -15.65 -6.15
N LYS A 118 0.43 -14.97 -5.01
CA LYS A 118 -0.26 -15.25 -3.75
C LYS A 118 -1.18 -14.10 -3.37
N ARG A 119 -2.21 -14.38 -2.56
CA ARG A 119 -3.14 -13.36 -2.05
C ARG A 119 -2.52 -12.54 -0.92
N THR A 120 -1.71 -13.18 -0.09
CA THR A 120 -0.95 -12.53 0.99
C THR A 120 0.55 -12.78 0.82
N PRO A 121 1.42 -12.00 1.51
CA PRO A 121 2.87 -12.22 1.44
C PRO A 121 3.32 -13.45 2.23
N GLU A 122 2.41 -14.15 2.93
CA GLU A 122 2.75 -15.28 3.77
C GLU A 122 3.22 -16.49 2.94
N ARG A 123 4.34 -17.08 3.36
CA ARG A 123 4.96 -18.17 2.61
C ARG A 123 4.05 -19.41 2.49
N THR A 124 3.22 -19.66 3.50
CA THR A 124 2.38 -20.86 3.64
C THR A 124 1.11 -20.84 2.80
N GLU A 125 0.75 -19.71 2.19
CA GLU A 125 -0.49 -19.65 1.42
C GLU A 125 -0.40 -20.39 0.09
N PRO A 126 -1.51 -21.03 -0.34
CA PRO A 126 -1.59 -21.66 -1.64
C PRO A 126 -1.48 -20.62 -2.75
N SER A 127 -0.72 -20.98 -3.77
CA SER A 127 -0.55 -20.18 -4.98
C SER A 127 -1.90 -19.99 -5.67
N VAL A 128 -2.23 -18.73 -5.97
CA VAL A 128 -3.45 -18.34 -6.68
C VAL A 128 -3.27 -18.60 -8.17
N MET A 129 -2.06 -18.34 -8.68
CA MET A 129 -1.76 -18.44 -10.10
C MET A 129 -0.25 -18.56 -10.35
N GLN A 130 0.14 -18.98 -11.54
CA GLN A 130 1.49 -18.84 -12.08
C GLN A 130 1.45 -17.86 -13.25
N ALA A 131 2.36 -16.89 -13.27
CA ALA A 131 2.40 -15.83 -14.28
C ALA A 131 3.80 -15.68 -14.89
N ASP A 132 3.85 -15.25 -16.15
CA ASP A 132 5.08 -14.80 -16.79
C ASP A 132 5.58 -13.52 -16.08
N PRO A 133 6.85 -13.46 -15.67
CA PRO A 133 7.45 -12.28 -15.03
C PRO A 133 7.20 -10.96 -15.77
N ARG A 134 7.12 -10.99 -17.11
CA ARG A 134 6.89 -9.81 -17.96
C ARG A 134 5.49 -9.23 -17.80
N GLN A 135 4.55 -10.01 -17.30
CA GLN A 135 3.16 -9.59 -17.05
C GLN A 135 2.97 -9.02 -15.65
N ILE A 136 3.97 -9.18 -14.77
CA ILE A 136 3.92 -8.75 -13.38
C ILE A 136 4.46 -7.33 -13.31
N LYS A 137 3.61 -6.39 -12.87
CA LYS A 137 4.03 -5.01 -12.65
C LYS A 137 4.16 -4.76 -11.15
N PRO A 138 5.28 -4.18 -10.68
CA PRO A 138 5.42 -3.79 -9.29
C PRO A 138 4.32 -2.78 -8.89
N ARG A 139 3.74 -2.97 -7.71
CA ARG A 139 2.74 -2.04 -7.15
C ARG A 139 3.41 -1.13 -6.11
N PRO A 140 3.23 0.19 -6.18
CA PRO A 140 3.59 1.09 -5.09
C PRO A 140 2.55 0.93 -3.97
N ASP A 141 2.75 -0.05 -3.11
CA ASP A 141 2.03 -0.12 -1.85
C ASP A 141 2.86 0.65 -0.81
N VAL A 142 2.23 1.45 0.05
CA VAL A 142 2.94 2.23 1.08
C VAL A 142 2.83 1.48 2.40
N GLY A 143 3.93 1.28 3.11
CA GLY A 143 3.92 0.69 4.44
C GLY A 143 3.77 -0.84 4.51
N TRP A 144 3.80 -1.54 3.37
CA TRP A 144 3.72 -3.00 3.30
C TRP A 144 4.98 -3.71 3.82
N TYR A 145 6.13 -3.04 3.73
CA TYR A 145 7.43 -3.58 4.17
C TYR A 145 7.91 -2.93 5.46
N VAL A 146 7.63 -1.64 5.66
CA VAL A 146 7.88 -0.99 6.94
C VAL A 146 6.50 -0.68 7.53
N PRO A 147 6.04 -1.40 8.56
CA PRO A 147 4.85 -0.98 9.28
C PRO A 147 5.02 0.49 9.64
N PRO A 148 4.01 1.36 9.41
CA PRO A 148 4.13 2.76 9.78
C PRO A 148 4.62 2.82 11.23
N LEU A 149 5.73 3.52 11.45
CA LEU A 149 6.29 3.65 12.80
C LEU A 149 5.16 4.17 13.70
N PRO A 150 5.00 3.63 14.92
CA PRO A 150 3.99 4.14 15.86
C PRO A 150 4.23 5.60 16.27
N PHE A 151 5.37 6.19 15.87
CA PHE A 151 5.72 7.59 16.02
C PHE A 151 5.53 8.34 14.71
N GLY A 152 4.28 8.35 14.34
CA GLY A 152 3.72 9.26 13.38
C GLY A 152 2.25 8.98 13.51
N GLU A 153 1.52 9.89 14.15
CA GLU A 153 0.28 10.28 13.50
C GLU A 153 0.66 10.41 12.04
N SER A 154 0.18 9.47 11.22
CA SER A 154 0.25 9.66 9.80
C SER A 154 -0.31 11.06 9.60
N GLU A 155 0.50 12.00 9.12
CA GLU A 155 -0.09 13.03 8.27
C GLU A 155 -0.93 12.21 7.30
N PRO A 156 -2.27 12.29 7.42
CA PRO A 156 -3.18 11.27 6.91
C PRO A 156 -2.83 11.13 5.44
N ALA A 157 -2.30 9.95 5.07
CA ALA A 157 -1.60 9.66 3.83
C ALA A 157 -2.10 10.55 2.71
N SER A 158 -1.42 11.72 2.52
CA SER A 158 -1.96 12.94 1.89
C SER A 158 -3.36 12.70 1.37
N ALA A 159 -4.35 12.70 2.29
CA ALA A 159 -5.70 12.21 2.01
C ALA A 159 -6.07 12.85 0.69
N SER A 160 -6.05 12.05 -0.39
CA SER A 160 -6.48 12.54 -1.69
C SER A 160 -7.83 13.13 -1.34
N GLN A 161 -7.95 14.45 -1.45
CA GLN A 161 -9.09 15.18 -0.92
C GLN A 161 -10.25 14.66 -1.73
N GLN A 162 -10.85 13.57 -1.25
CA GLN A 162 -11.86 12.85 -1.98
C GLN A 162 -12.96 13.89 -2.11
N PRO A 163 -13.32 14.26 -3.35
CA PRO A 163 -14.16 15.40 -3.57
C PRO A 163 -15.44 15.20 -2.78
N VAL A 164 -15.76 16.18 -1.93
CA VAL A 164 -17.00 16.19 -1.18
C VAL A 164 -18.03 16.90 -2.04
N TYR A 165 -19.06 16.16 -2.42
CA TYR A 165 -20.14 16.62 -3.27
C TYR A 165 -21.30 17.15 -2.43
N ARG A 166 -21.98 18.17 -2.94
CA ARG A 166 -23.23 18.66 -2.35
C ARG A 166 -24.39 18.03 -3.11
N VAL A 167 -25.22 17.29 -2.39
CA VAL A 167 -26.43 16.66 -2.94
C VAL A 167 -27.38 17.70 -3.53
N VAL A 168 -27.81 17.50 -4.78
CA VAL A 168 -28.69 18.44 -5.52
C VAL A 168 -30.18 18.09 -5.47
N GLY A 169 -30.53 16.86 -5.08
CA GLY A 169 -31.92 16.37 -4.98
C GLY A 169 -32.11 15.35 -3.86
N ASP A 170 -33.35 15.12 -3.45
CA ASP A 170 -33.67 14.13 -2.41
C ASP A 170 -33.64 12.72 -3.00
N PHE A 171 -33.02 11.78 -2.29
CA PHE A 171 -32.97 10.36 -2.67
C PHE A 171 -33.35 9.48 -1.48
N ASP A 172 -34.29 8.57 -1.70
CA ASP A 172 -34.71 7.57 -0.72
C ASP A 172 -34.40 6.17 -1.25
N GLY A 173 -33.20 5.68 -0.91
CA GLY A 173 -32.73 4.37 -1.29
C GLY A 173 -33.46 3.19 -0.62
N THR A 174 -34.34 3.43 0.37
CA THR A 174 -35.00 2.33 1.09
C THR A 174 -35.87 1.44 0.20
N VAL A 175 -36.32 1.97 -0.95
CA VAL A 175 -37.08 1.21 -1.95
C VAL A 175 -36.20 0.23 -2.75
N HIS A 176 -34.89 0.42 -2.75
CA HIS A 176 -33.92 -0.39 -3.49
C HIS A 176 -33.21 -1.43 -2.61
N GLY A 177 -33.10 -1.18 -1.30
CA GLY A 177 -32.47 -2.10 -0.36
C GLY A 177 -31.85 -1.38 0.84
N SER A 178 -31.40 -2.14 1.84
CA SER A 178 -30.75 -1.60 3.04
C SER A 178 -29.34 -1.04 2.77
N GLU A 179 -28.76 -1.37 1.63
CA GLU A 179 -27.43 -0.98 1.16
C GLU A 179 -27.41 0.32 0.35
N TYR A 180 -28.57 0.96 0.16
CA TYR A 180 -28.70 2.22 -0.57
C TYR A 180 -28.81 3.40 0.40
N LEU A 181 -28.22 4.53 0.00
CA LEU A 181 -28.24 5.73 0.83
C LEU A 181 -29.63 6.37 0.87
N VAL A 182 -29.87 7.09 1.96
CA VAL A 182 -30.99 8.02 2.09
C VAL A 182 -30.41 9.37 2.43
N PHE A 183 -30.69 10.39 1.62
CA PHE A 183 -30.20 11.74 1.82
C PHE A 183 -31.14 12.78 1.25
N LYS A 184 -30.99 14.02 1.71
CA LYS A 184 -31.74 15.18 1.21
C LYS A 184 -30.85 16.16 0.49
N LYS A 185 -31.45 16.96 -0.37
CA LYS A 185 -30.82 18.12 -1.00
C LYS A 185 -30.11 18.99 0.04
N GLY A 186 -28.83 19.23 -0.19
CA GLY A 186 -27.96 20.00 0.70
C GLY A 186 -27.16 19.15 1.69
N ASP A 187 -27.38 17.84 1.77
CA ASP A 187 -26.43 16.91 2.40
C ASP A 187 -25.09 16.93 1.63
N MET A 188 -24.02 16.52 2.30
CA MET A 188 -22.68 16.40 1.73
C MET A 188 -22.27 14.93 1.65
N LEU A 189 -21.80 14.49 0.49
CA LEU A 189 -21.40 13.12 0.20
C LEU A 189 -19.91 13.02 -0.13
N LEU A 190 -19.27 11.97 0.37
CA LEU A 190 -17.97 11.50 -0.08
C LEU A 190 -18.20 10.37 -1.08
N ARG A 191 -17.69 10.51 -2.31
CA ARG A 191 -17.78 9.45 -3.34
C ARG A 191 -16.54 8.56 -3.26
N PHE A 192 -16.76 7.25 -3.28
CA PHE A 192 -15.70 6.25 -3.41
C PHE A 192 -15.59 5.81 -4.88
N GLU A 193 -14.36 5.70 -5.41
CA GLU A 193 -14.14 5.16 -6.74
C GLU A 193 -14.47 3.67 -6.75
N VAL A 194 -15.41 3.27 -7.60
CA VAL A 194 -15.76 1.86 -7.83
C VAL A 194 -15.70 1.61 -9.34
N GLU A 195 -14.92 0.62 -9.75
CA GLU A 195 -14.66 0.34 -11.18
C GLU A 195 -15.87 -0.24 -11.93
N ASP A 196 -16.86 -0.82 -11.24
CA ASP A 196 -17.86 -1.70 -11.85
C ASP A 196 -19.34 -1.30 -11.60
N GLY A 197 -19.62 -0.06 -11.20
CA GLY A 197 -20.99 0.40 -10.92
C GLY A 197 -21.72 0.95 -12.14
N GLU A 198 -22.36 0.11 -12.97
CA GLU A 198 -23.24 0.61 -14.04
C GLU A 198 -24.44 1.38 -13.42
N GLY A 199 -24.40 2.72 -13.49
CA GLY A 199 -25.49 3.61 -13.10
C GLY A 199 -25.59 3.94 -11.60
N TRP A 200 -24.69 3.41 -10.78
CA TRP A 200 -24.67 3.62 -9.32
C TRP A 200 -23.26 3.95 -8.82
N ASP A 201 -23.19 4.93 -7.94
CA ASP A 201 -21.99 5.27 -7.17
C ASP A 201 -22.12 4.76 -5.75
N PHE A 202 -20.97 4.45 -5.12
CA PHE A 202 -20.90 4.15 -3.70
C PHE A 202 -20.33 5.35 -2.95
N GLY A 203 -20.94 5.72 -1.83
CA GLY A 203 -20.50 6.89 -1.07
C GLY A 203 -20.88 6.87 0.40
N LYS A 204 -20.46 7.91 1.11
CA LYS A 204 -20.75 8.14 2.53
C LYS A 204 -21.31 9.54 2.75
N VAL A 205 -22.36 9.67 3.56
CA VAL A 205 -22.85 10.98 4.01
C VAL A 205 -21.92 11.52 5.08
N VAL A 206 -21.23 12.63 4.79
CA VAL A 206 -20.28 13.26 5.72
C VAL A 206 -20.91 14.38 6.53
N LYS A 207 -21.95 15.03 6.00
CA LYS A 207 -22.66 16.11 6.71
C LYS A 207 -24.12 16.16 6.28
N ARG A 208 -25.01 16.15 7.25
CA ARG A 208 -26.45 16.35 7.05
C ARG A 208 -26.77 17.84 6.96
N GLY A 209 -27.57 18.21 5.97
CA GLY A 209 -28.15 19.53 5.82
C GLY A 209 -29.30 19.77 6.81
N PRO A 210 -29.69 21.04 7.03
CA PRO A 210 -30.82 21.36 7.90
C PRO A 210 -32.11 20.70 7.39
N GLY A 211 -32.79 19.93 8.25
CA GLY A 211 -34.03 19.23 7.90
C GLY A 211 -33.86 17.82 7.32
N SER A 212 -32.62 17.33 7.22
CA SER A 212 -32.33 15.90 7.01
C SER A 212 -32.48 15.19 8.36
N ALA A 213 -33.34 14.18 8.42
CA ALA A 213 -33.48 13.32 9.61
C ALA A 213 -32.47 12.17 9.47
N ASP A 214 -31.90 11.70 10.58
CA ASP A 214 -31.04 10.49 10.58
C ASP A 214 -31.88 9.25 10.24
N ARG A 215 -32.04 9.01 8.94
CA ARG A 215 -32.69 7.84 8.38
C ARG A 215 -31.77 7.27 7.32
N GLY A 216 -31.47 5.98 7.39
CA GLY A 216 -30.65 5.24 6.43
C GLY A 216 -29.20 4.99 6.89
N PRO A 217 -28.47 4.14 6.14
CA PRO A 217 -27.07 3.84 6.44
C PRO A 217 -26.18 5.06 6.20
N GLU A 218 -25.06 5.16 6.93
CA GLU A 218 -24.07 6.23 6.70
C GLU A 218 -23.39 6.12 5.33
N GLN A 219 -23.29 4.90 4.79
CA GLN A 219 -22.65 4.58 3.53
C GLN A 219 -23.55 3.66 2.69
N GLY A 220 -23.50 3.79 1.38
CA GLY A 220 -24.35 3.00 0.49
C GLY A 220 -24.30 3.46 -0.96
N TRP A 221 -25.12 2.81 -1.78
CA TRP A 221 -25.28 3.10 -3.20
C TRP A 221 -26.24 4.26 -3.46
N TYR A 222 -25.94 5.08 -4.47
CA TYR A 222 -26.80 6.17 -4.92
C TYR A 222 -26.61 6.45 -6.42
N PRO A 223 -27.59 7.06 -7.12
CA PRO A 223 -27.41 7.39 -8.53
C PRO A 223 -26.52 8.63 -8.68
N PRO A 224 -25.53 8.63 -9.59
CA PRO A 224 -24.60 9.74 -9.77
C PRO A 224 -25.28 11.09 -10.05
N SER A 225 -26.50 11.09 -10.61
CA SER A 225 -27.25 12.31 -10.95
C SER A 225 -27.72 13.13 -9.74
N PHE A 226 -27.56 12.62 -8.52
CA PHE A 226 -27.97 13.30 -7.29
C PHE A 226 -26.85 14.04 -6.55
N ALA A 227 -25.58 13.86 -6.95
CA ALA A 227 -24.40 14.44 -6.30
C ALA A 227 -23.51 15.24 -7.26
#